data_AF-A0A7S3ZK96-F1
#
_entry.id   AF-A0A7S3ZK96-F1
#
_cell.length_a   1.000
_cell.length_b   1.000
_cell.length_c   1.000
_cell.angle_alpha   90.00
_cell.angle_beta   90.00
_cell.angle_gamma   90.00
#
_symmetry.space_group_name_H-M   'P 1'
#
loop_
_entity.id
_entity.type
_entity.pdbx_description
1 polymer ?
#
loop_
_entity_poly.entity_id
_entity_poly.type
_entity_poly.pdbx_seq_one_letter_code
_entity_poly.pdbx_strand_id
1 'polypeptide(L)'
;MMLRAFLFLAPSAMALQPMKPVSYDAFELAAAEALKDELRANYQKRAARERSMAAQAADALDAAQTLDQIEAALPLADAAGLPADAPEVLAAIARRDRARATEERNAVATRRPESTRRRRH
;
A
#
# COMPACT_ATOMS: atom_id res chain seq x y z
N MET A 1 -42.42 -56.34 34.63
CA MET A 1 -42.74 -57.12 33.41
C MET A 1 -43.93 -56.47 32.73
N MET A 2 -43.74 -55.96 31.51
CA MET A 2 -44.64 -56.03 30.35
C MET A 2 -44.35 -54.86 29.42
N LEU A 3 -43.59 -55.22 28.38
CA LEU A 3 -43.26 -54.50 27.17
C LEU A 3 -44.42 -54.66 26.17
N ARG A 4 -44.68 -53.64 25.34
CA ARG A 4 -45.44 -53.59 24.05
C ARG A 4 -46.46 -52.44 24.06
N ALA A 5 -46.69 -51.65 23.01
CA ALA A 5 -46.14 -51.60 21.66
C ALA A 5 -46.47 -50.23 21.05
N PHE A 6 -45.57 -49.78 20.16
CA PHE A 6 -45.76 -48.90 19.01
C PHE A 6 -47.16 -48.32 18.76
N LEU A 7 -47.25 -46.99 18.66
CA LEU A 7 -47.90 -46.35 17.50
C LEU A 7 -47.58 -44.84 17.46
N PHE A 8 -46.82 -44.47 16.41
CA PHE A 8 -46.96 -43.24 15.62
C PHE A 8 -46.91 -41.87 16.32
N LEU A 9 -45.76 -41.19 16.20
CA LEU A 9 -45.72 -39.94 15.44
C LEU A 9 -44.30 -39.71 14.94
N ALA A 10 -44.14 -39.73 13.62
CA ALA A 10 -42.87 -39.63 12.94
C ALA A 10 -42.14 -38.32 13.28
N PRO A 11 -40.80 -38.32 13.44
CA PRO A 11 -40.07 -37.09 13.27
C PRO A 11 -40.26 -36.71 11.80
N SER A 12 -40.78 -35.52 11.54
CA SER A 12 -40.72 -34.91 10.22
C SER A 12 -39.24 -34.77 9.87
N ALA A 13 -38.67 -35.81 9.29
CA ALA A 13 -37.50 -35.71 8.46
C ALA A 13 -37.93 -34.80 7.32
N MET A 14 -37.69 -33.50 7.47
CA MET A 14 -37.49 -32.65 6.32
C MET A 14 -36.34 -33.31 5.57
N ALA A 15 -36.70 -34.11 4.58
CA ALA A 15 -35.78 -34.46 3.53
C ALA A 15 -35.26 -33.12 3.01
N LEU A 16 -34.01 -32.79 3.38
CA LEU A 16 -33.18 -31.96 2.55
C LEU A 16 -33.25 -32.61 1.17
N GLN A 17 -34.16 -32.11 0.34
CA GLN A 17 -34.17 -32.45 -1.06
C GLN A 17 -32.74 -32.19 -1.52
N PRO A 18 -32.05 -33.17 -2.13
CA PRO A 18 -30.79 -32.86 -2.77
C PRO A 18 -31.11 -31.75 -3.76
N MET A 19 -30.60 -30.53 -3.49
CA MET A 19 -30.57 -29.50 -4.52
C MET A 19 -29.94 -30.19 -5.72
N LYS A 20 -30.71 -30.28 -6.81
CA LYS A 20 -30.21 -30.85 -8.07
C LYS A 20 -28.85 -30.19 -8.31
N PRO A 21 -27.78 -30.97 -8.57
CA PRO A 21 -26.52 -30.35 -8.95
C PRO A 21 -26.84 -29.45 -10.13
N VAL A 22 -26.59 -28.16 -9.98
CA VAL A 22 -26.69 -27.21 -11.09
C VAL A 22 -25.69 -27.72 -12.11
N SER A 23 -26.17 -28.40 -13.16
CA SER A 23 -25.31 -28.78 -14.27
C SER A 23 -24.91 -27.48 -14.95
N TYR A 24 -23.73 -26.98 -14.63
CA TYR A 24 -23.14 -25.87 -15.35
C TYR A 24 -23.00 -26.32 -16.81
N ASP A 25 -23.77 -25.71 -17.71
CA ASP A 25 -23.56 -25.90 -19.13
C ASP A 25 -22.10 -25.55 -19.46
N ALA A 26 -21.47 -26.30 -20.37
CA ALA A 26 -20.07 -26.09 -20.73
C ALA A 26 -19.77 -24.64 -21.16
N PHE A 27 -20.77 -23.93 -21.68
CA PHE A 27 -20.71 -22.51 -22.00
C PHE A 27 -20.59 -21.62 -20.75
N GLU A 28 -21.39 -21.85 -19.72
CA GLU A 28 -21.34 -21.10 -18.45
C GLU A 28 -20.01 -21.34 -17.73
N LEU A 29 -19.48 -22.57 -17.81
CA LEU A 29 -18.18 -22.90 -17.24
C LEU A 29 -17.03 -22.19 -17.99
N ALA A 30 -17.09 -22.17 -19.32
CA ALA A 30 -16.12 -21.46 -20.16
C ALA A 30 -16.18 -19.93 -19.96
N ALA A 31 -17.38 -19.37 -19.80
CA ALA A 31 -17.58 -17.96 -19.51
C ALA A 31 -17.02 -17.57 -18.13
N ALA A 32 -17.22 -18.41 -17.11
CA ALA A 32 -16.65 -18.20 -15.78
C ALA A 32 -15.11 -18.27 -15.79
N GLU A 33 -14.52 -19.16 -16.58
CA GLU A 33 -13.07 -19.29 -16.73
C GLU A 33 -12.48 -18.06 -17.47
N ALA A 34 -13.13 -17.61 -18.56
CA ALA A 34 -12.73 -16.39 -19.27
C ALA A 34 -12.79 -15.14 -18.38
N LEU A 35 -13.83 -15.00 -17.55
CA LEU A 35 -13.95 -13.89 -16.60
C LEU A 35 -12.83 -13.92 -15.55
N LYS A 36 -12.48 -15.10 -15.04
CA LYS A 36 -11.39 -15.29 -14.08
C LYS A 36 -10.04 -14.90 -14.68
N ASP A 37 -9.78 -15.28 -15.93
CA ASP A 37 -8.57 -14.93 -16.65
C ASP A 37 -8.48 -13.43 -16.92
N GLU A 38 -9.58 -12.79 -17.29
CA GLU A 38 -9.64 -11.34 -17.48
C GLU A 38 -9.36 -10.59 -16.16
N LEU A 39 -9.98 -11.01 -15.06
CA LEU A 39 -9.72 -10.43 -13.74
C LEU A 39 -8.25 -10.59 -13.36
N ARG A 40 -7.68 -11.78 -13.55
CA ARG A 40 -6.26 -12.04 -13.29
C ARG A 40 -5.35 -11.13 -14.11
N ALA A 41 -5.64 -10.95 -15.39
CA ALA A 41 -4.89 -10.06 -16.26
C ALA A 41 -5.01 -8.59 -15.80
N ASN A 42 -6.19 -8.16 -15.36
CA ASN A 42 -6.40 -6.80 -14.84
C ASN A 42 -5.66 -6.57 -13.51
N TYR A 43 -5.65 -7.54 -12.60
CA TYR A 43 -4.84 -7.48 -11.39
C TYR A 43 -3.34 -7.39 -11.69
N GLN A 44 -2.86 -8.18 -12.65
CA GLN A 44 -1.45 -8.12 -13.06
C GLN A 44 -1.09 -6.77 -13.68
N LYS A 45 -1.95 -6.20 -14.54
CA LYS A 45 -1.77 -4.87 -15.12
C LYS A 45 -1.73 -3.79 -14.02
N ARG A 46 -2.63 -3.88 -13.04
CA ARG A 46 -2.66 -2.94 -11.90
C ARG A 46 -1.38 -3.04 -11.07
N ALA A 47 -0.97 -4.26 -10.69
CA ALA A 47 0.26 -4.48 -9.93
C ALA A 47 1.50 -3.98 -10.69
N ALA A 48 1.54 -4.13 -12.02
CA ALA A 48 2.62 -3.58 -12.84
C ALA A 48 2.65 -2.04 -12.81
N ARG A 49 1.48 -1.39 -12.85
CA ARG A 49 1.38 0.08 -12.73
C ARG A 49 1.84 0.57 -11.36
N GLU A 50 1.41 -0.08 -10.29
CA GLU A 50 1.83 0.26 -8.92
C GLU A 50 3.35 0.13 -8.77
N ARG A 51 3.95 -0.96 -9.26
CA ARG A 51 5.41 -1.13 -9.27
C ARG A 51 6.12 -0.07 -10.11
N SER A 52 5.57 0.32 -11.25
CA SER A 52 6.14 1.38 -12.08
C SER A 52 6.06 2.75 -11.40
N MET A 53 4.97 3.04 -10.68
CA MET A 53 4.84 4.30 -9.93
C MET A 53 5.83 4.35 -8.77
N ALA A 54 5.98 3.24 -8.04
CA ALA A 54 6.98 3.09 -6.99
C ALA A 54 8.40 3.33 -7.53
N ALA A 55 8.77 2.72 -8.65
CA ALA A 55 10.08 2.94 -9.28
C ALA A 55 10.31 4.40 -9.67
N GLN A 56 9.32 5.05 -10.29
CA GLN A 56 9.41 6.47 -10.66
C GLN A 56 9.56 7.39 -9.44
N ALA A 57 8.90 7.07 -8.33
CA ALA A 57 9.01 7.85 -7.12
C ALA A 57 10.38 7.68 -6.43
N ALA A 58 10.94 6.46 -6.47
CA ALA A 58 12.31 6.20 -6.03
C ALA A 58 13.32 7.00 -6.86
N ASP A 59 13.20 6.96 -8.19
CA ASP A 59 14.05 7.75 -9.10
C ASP A 59 13.93 9.25 -8.82
N ALA A 60 12.72 9.75 -8.53
CA ALA A 60 12.49 11.16 -8.19
C ALA A 60 13.14 11.55 -6.86
N LEU A 61 13.12 10.67 -5.84
CA LEU A 61 13.83 10.90 -4.58
C LEU A 61 15.34 10.96 -4.81
N ASP A 62 15.89 10.08 -5.63
CA ASP A 62 17.32 10.08 -5.95
C ASP A 62 17.74 11.34 -6.73
N ALA A 63 16.91 11.77 -7.69
CA ALA A 63 17.16 12.98 -8.47
C ALA A 63 16.99 14.29 -7.68
N ALA A 64 16.33 14.29 -6.53
CA ALA A 64 16.11 15.49 -5.72
C ALA A 64 17.42 16.04 -5.12
N GLN A 65 17.75 17.29 -5.45
CA GLN A 65 19.01 17.94 -5.05
C GLN A 65 18.83 19.03 -3.98
N THR A 66 17.65 19.64 -3.90
CA THR A 66 17.35 20.72 -2.94
C THR A 66 16.42 20.26 -1.83
N LEU A 67 16.38 21.00 -0.72
CA LEU A 67 15.47 20.72 0.39
C LEU A 67 14.01 20.69 -0.10
N ASP A 68 13.57 21.73 -0.82
CA ASP A 68 12.22 21.82 -1.36
C ASP A 68 11.85 20.65 -2.28
N GLN A 69 12.79 20.19 -3.11
CA GLN A 69 12.59 19.04 -3.99
C GLN A 69 12.41 17.75 -3.20
N ILE A 70 13.22 17.55 -2.15
CA ILE A 70 13.10 16.38 -1.27
C ILE A 70 11.77 16.40 -0.52
N GLU A 71 11.36 17.57 -0.02
CA GLU A 71 10.09 17.76 0.69
C GLU A 71 8.87 17.54 -0.21
N ALA A 72 8.96 17.89 -1.49
CA ALA A 72 7.92 17.61 -2.47
C ALA A 72 7.90 16.13 -2.91
N ALA A 73 9.05 15.46 -2.96
CA ALA A 73 9.16 14.08 -3.45
C ALA A 73 8.75 13.02 -2.39
N LEU A 74 8.98 13.27 -1.10
CA LEU A 74 8.65 12.30 -0.03
C LEU A 74 7.16 11.91 0.03
N PRO A 75 6.18 12.85 -0.04
CA PRO A 75 4.77 12.49 -0.10
C PRO A 75 4.38 11.73 -1.37
N LEU A 76 5.07 11.98 -2.49
CA LEU A 76 4.83 11.26 -3.74
C LEU A 76 5.30 9.81 -3.66
N ALA A 77 6.41 9.55 -2.95
CA ALA A 77 6.88 8.20 -2.68
C ALA A 77 5.91 7.41 -1.79
N ASP A 78 5.37 8.05 -0.74
CA ASP A 78 4.34 7.44 0.10
C ASP A 78 3.07 7.10 -0.72
N ALA A 79 2.58 8.05 -1.54
CA ALA A 79 1.43 7.85 -2.41
C ALA A 79 1.65 6.76 -3.48
N ALA A 80 2.90 6.58 -3.93
CA ALA A 80 3.28 5.52 -4.85
C ALA A 80 3.41 4.14 -4.18
N GLY A 81 3.24 4.06 -2.86
CA GLY A 81 3.35 2.82 -2.10
C GLY A 81 4.80 2.40 -1.81
N LEU A 82 5.74 3.35 -1.84
CA LEU A 82 7.12 3.07 -1.47
C LEU A 82 7.21 2.82 0.04
N PRO A 83 7.83 1.72 0.48
CA PRO A 83 7.97 1.44 1.90
C PRO A 83 8.76 2.54 2.62
N ALA A 84 8.35 2.91 3.82
CA ALA A 84 9.04 3.95 4.61
C ALA A 84 10.47 3.54 5.01
N ASP A 85 10.75 2.23 5.06
CA ASP A 85 12.05 1.62 5.33
C ASP A 85 12.87 1.36 4.06
N ALA A 86 12.36 1.73 2.88
CA ALA A 86 13.11 1.65 1.63
C ALA A 86 14.37 2.54 1.71
N PRO A 87 15.51 2.07 1.18
CA PRO A 87 16.79 2.77 1.30
C PRO A 87 16.75 4.17 0.68
N GLU A 88 16.00 4.36 -0.41
CA GLU A 88 15.83 5.65 -1.10
C GLU A 88 15.08 6.65 -0.21
N VAL A 89 14.05 6.20 0.51
CA VAL A 89 13.27 7.00 1.46
C VAL A 89 14.14 7.42 2.65
N LEU A 90 14.85 6.45 3.25
CA LEU A 90 15.75 6.72 4.39
C LEU A 90 16.88 7.68 3.99
N ALA A 91 17.46 7.50 2.80
CA ALA A 91 18.49 8.39 2.28
C ALA A 91 17.97 9.80 2.01
N ALA A 92 16.75 9.93 1.47
CA ALA A 92 16.09 11.21 1.26
C ALA A 92 15.80 11.93 2.59
N ILE A 93 15.28 11.23 3.60
CA ILE A 93 15.07 11.77 4.95
C ILE A 93 16.40 12.28 5.55
N ALA A 94 17.46 11.48 5.48
CA ALA A 94 18.77 11.88 5.98
C ALA A 94 19.37 13.08 5.23
N ARG A 95 19.09 13.23 3.93
CA ARG A 95 19.47 14.42 3.15
C ARG A 95 18.67 15.66 3.59
N ARG A 96 17.35 15.53 3.74
CA ARG A 96 16.45 16.59 4.22
C ARG A 96 16.91 17.12 5.58
N ASP A 97 17.17 16.23 6.53
CA ASP A 97 17.52 16.61 7.89
C ASP A 97 18.88 17.33 7.95
N ARG A 98 19.85 16.92 7.12
CA ARG A 98 21.14 17.62 6.97
C ARG A 98 20.98 19.00 6.33
N ALA A 99 20.12 19.12 5.32
CA ALA A 99 19.85 20.40 4.67
C ALA A 99 19.20 21.39 5.65
N ARG A 100 18.16 20.95 6.38
CA ARG A 100 17.51 21.77 7.43
C ARG A 100 18.48 22.21 8.51
N ALA A 101 19.30 21.29 9.03
CA ALA A 101 20.32 21.63 10.03
C ALA A 101 21.33 22.67 9.52
N THR A 102 21.60 22.69 8.21
CA THR A 102 22.50 23.68 7.58
C THR A 102 21.83 25.05 7.47
N GLU A 103 20.56 25.10 7.07
CA GLU A 103 19.77 26.33 7.03
C GLU A 103 19.61 26.97 8.41
N GLU A 104 19.33 26.15 9.44
CA GLU A 104 19.24 26.61 10.82
C GLU A 104 20.55 27.23 11.31
N ARG A 105 21.69 26.58 11.04
CA ARG A 105 23.02 27.10 11.38
C ARG A 105 23.29 28.43 10.68
N ASN A 106 22.94 28.54 9.41
CA ASN A 106 23.10 29.78 8.64
C ASN A 106 22.21 30.90 9.18
N ALA A 107 20.97 30.59 9.57
CA ALA A 107 20.06 31.54 10.19
C ALA A 107 20.56 32.03 11.56
N VAL A 108 21.22 31.17 12.34
CA VAL A 108 21.85 31.57 13.62
C VAL A 108 23.08 32.44 13.36
N ALA A 109 23.90 32.12 12.37
CA ALA A 109 25.10 32.88 12.03
C ALA A 109 24.78 34.32 11.59
N THR A 110 23.71 34.51 10.81
CA THR A 110 23.26 35.84 10.36
C THR A 110 22.58 36.66 11.46
N ARG A 111 22.02 36.01 12.48
CA ARG A 111 21.39 36.68 13.64
C ARG A 111 22.38 37.12 14.72
N ARG A 112 23.67 36.73 14.62
CA ARG A 112 24.67 37.08 15.64
C ARG A 112 24.97 38.58 15.57
N PRO A 113 24.68 39.37 16.62
CA PRO A 113 24.84 40.81 16.56
C PRO A 113 26.33 41.20 16.41
N GLU A 114 26.56 42.14 15.51
CA GLU A 114 27.87 42.72 15.16
C GLU A 114 28.56 43.45 16.35
N SER A 115 27.87 43.56 17.49
CA SER A 115 28.40 44.08 18.76
C SER A 115 29.62 43.31 19.28
N THR A 116 29.81 42.06 18.86
CA THR A 116 30.99 41.25 19.23
C THR A 116 32.25 41.65 18.44
N ARG A 117 32.12 42.37 17.31
CA ARG A 117 33.23 42.72 16.41
C ARG A 117 33.94 44.00 16.81
N ARG A 118 33.27 44.92 17.52
CA ARG A 118 33.81 46.24 17.93
C ARG A 118 34.67 46.24 19.20
N ARG A 119 34.80 45.12 19.91
CA ARG A 119 35.55 45.05 21.18
C ARG A 119 37.03 44.65 21.04
N ARG A 120 37.56 44.57 19.81
CA ARG A 120 38.94 44.14 19.51
C ARG A 120 39.78 45.21 18.78
N HIS A 121 39.44 46.48 18.91
CA HIS A 121 40.28 47.59 18.47
C HIS A 121 40.55 48.55 19.64
#